data_AF-A0A5C3P0A1-F1
#
_entry.id   AF-A0A5C3P0A1-F1
#
_cell.length_a   1.000
_cell.length_b   1.000
_cell.length_c   1.000
_cell.angle_alpha   90.00
_cell.angle_beta   90.00
_cell.angle_gamma   90.00
#
_symmetry.space_group_name_H-M   'P 1'
#
loop_
_entity.id
_entity.type
_entity.pdbx_description
1 polymer ?
#
loop_
_entity_poly.entity_id
_entity_poly.type
_entity_poly.pdbx_seq_one_letter_code
_entity_poly.pdbx_strand_id
1 'polypeptide(L)'
;VESTGRLDIGMSWSEDDFTSLIVHREGRLVKGWPPHIPFGDPGSIPGGVKTLTTLLEGWRSGEIRFVKATAEDLRRARRDRKSVLP
;
A
#
# COMPACT_ATOMS: atom_id res chain seq x y z
N VAL A 1 -2.73 -11.95 -20.20
CA VAL A 1 -1.74 -11.71 -19.12
C VAL A 1 -2.37 -12.17 -17.83
N GLU A 2 -1.76 -13.18 -17.23
CA GLU A 2 -2.32 -13.94 -16.10
C GLU A 2 -2.17 -13.12 -14.81
N SER A 3 -3.29 -12.80 -14.16
CA SER A 3 -3.28 -12.13 -12.86
C SER A 3 -2.82 -13.13 -11.80
N THR A 4 -1.55 -13.08 -11.41
CA THR A 4 -0.94 -13.86 -10.32
C THR A 4 -1.40 -13.35 -8.95
N GLY A 5 -2.71 -13.18 -8.77
CA GLY A 5 -3.31 -12.92 -7.48
C GLY A 5 -3.16 -14.17 -6.60
N ARG A 6 -2.29 -14.10 -5.60
CA ARG A 6 -2.24 -15.12 -4.55
C ARG A 6 -3.55 -15.08 -3.77
N LEU A 7 -4.41 -16.06 -4.02
CA LEU A 7 -5.75 -16.16 -3.42
C LEU A 7 -5.70 -16.34 -1.89
N ASP A 8 -4.54 -16.71 -1.32
CA ASP A 8 -4.30 -16.81 0.12
C ASP A 8 -3.94 -15.47 0.78
N ILE A 9 -3.90 -14.37 0.02
CA ILE A 9 -3.51 -13.05 0.51
C ILE A 9 -4.66 -12.06 0.30
N GLY A 10 -5.40 -11.80 1.38
CA GLY A 10 -6.28 -10.64 1.45
C GLY A 10 -5.44 -9.36 1.53
N MET A 11 -5.68 -8.42 0.63
CA MET A 11 -5.07 -7.09 0.70
C MET A 11 -5.84 -6.26 1.72
N SER A 12 -5.38 -6.27 2.97
CA SER A 12 -5.85 -5.34 3.98
C SER A 12 -5.09 -4.03 3.88
N TRP A 13 -5.82 -2.93 3.94
CA TRP A 13 -5.31 -1.57 3.79
C TRP A 13 -5.21 -0.83 5.13
N SER A 14 -5.58 -1.50 6.23
CA SER A 14 -5.25 -1.03 7.57
C SER A 14 -3.72 -0.90 7.69
N GLU A 15 -3.25 0.16 8.37
CA GLU A 15 -1.82 0.42 8.53
C GLU A 15 -1.05 -0.81 9.07
N ASP A 16 -1.68 -1.49 10.02
CA ASP A 16 -1.11 -2.66 10.67
C ASP A 16 -1.09 -3.87 9.74
N ASP A 17 -2.20 -4.27 9.14
CA ASP A 17 -2.18 -5.46 8.30
C ASP A 17 -1.35 -5.24 7.05
N PHE A 18 -1.35 -4.02 6.49
CA PHE A 18 -0.51 -3.67 5.36
C PHE A 18 0.97 -3.90 5.68
N THR A 19 1.43 -3.41 6.84
CA THR A 19 2.84 -3.59 7.24
C THR A 19 3.17 -5.07 7.48
N SER A 20 2.27 -5.84 8.10
CA SER A 20 2.49 -7.27 8.35
C SER A 20 2.49 -8.11 7.07
N LEU A 21 1.48 -7.92 6.22
CA LEU A 21 1.23 -8.77 5.06
C LEU A 21 2.01 -8.30 3.83
N ILE A 22 2.00 -7.01 3.53
CA ILE A 22 2.60 -6.50 2.31
C ILE A 22 4.08 -6.22 2.51
N VAL A 23 4.44 -5.54 3.60
CA VAL A 23 5.84 -5.15 3.84
C VAL A 23 6.67 -6.32 4.34
N HIS A 24 6.28 -6.96 5.44
CA HIS A 24 7.08 -8.03 6.03
C HIS A 24 6.97 -9.37 5.32
N ARG A 25 5.75 -9.82 4.98
CA ARG A 25 5.55 -11.14 4.37
C ARG A 25 5.86 -11.12 2.87
N GLU A 26 5.35 -10.15 2.12
CA GLU A 26 5.56 -10.09 0.66
C GLU A 26 6.77 -9.25 0.23
N GLY A 27 7.39 -8.47 1.15
CA GLY A 27 8.57 -7.67 0.83
C GLY A 27 8.28 -6.55 -0.15
N ARG A 28 7.10 -5.93 -0.07
CA ARG A 28 6.63 -4.88 -1.00
C ARG A 28 6.26 -3.59 -0.27
N LEU A 29 6.38 -2.47 -0.98
CA LEU A 29 5.93 -1.14 -0.56
C LEU A 29 5.04 -0.54 -1.64
N VAL A 30 4.21 0.44 -1.30
CA VAL A 30 3.54 1.29 -2.30
C VAL A 30 4.36 2.55 -2.50
N LYS A 31 4.63 2.89 -3.76
CA LYS A 31 5.29 4.13 -4.17
C LYS A 31 4.33 4.98 -4.99
N GLY A 32 4.42 6.30 -4.83
CA GLY A 32 3.65 7.27 -5.60
C GLY A 32 2.27 7.57 -5.02
N TRP A 33 1.99 7.13 -3.79
CA TRP A 33 0.77 7.50 -3.09
C TRP A 33 0.71 9.03 -2.89
N PRO A 34 -0.44 9.68 -3.13
CA PRO A 34 -0.54 11.12 -2.99
C PRO A 34 -0.41 11.55 -1.51
N PRO A 35 0.52 12.46 -1.16
CA PRO A 35 0.83 12.79 0.24
C PRO A 35 -0.29 13.53 0.99
N HIS A 36 -1.30 14.02 0.26
CA HIS A 36 -2.46 14.70 0.84
C HIS A 36 -3.63 13.73 1.13
N ILE A 37 -3.51 12.45 0.74
CA ILE A 37 -4.50 11.41 1.00
C ILE A 37 -3.94 10.51 2.10
N PRO A 38 -4.57 10.41 3.28
CA PRO A 38 -4.10 9.50 4.31
C PRO A 38 -4.16 8.06 3.81
N PHE A 39 -3.13 7.27 4.11
CA PHE A 39 -3.15 5.84 3.85
C PHE A 39 -4.09 5.13 4.83
N GLY A 40 -4.86 4.16 4.35
CA GLY A 40 -5.78 3.39 5.18
C GLY A 40 -6.82 2.65 4.35
N ASP A 41 -7.77 2.02 5.04
CA ASP A 41 -8.87 1.31 4.39
C ASP A 41 -9.67 2.25 3.48
N PRO A 42 -9.93 1.88 2.20
CA PRO A 42 -10.61 2.74 1.24
C PRO A 42 -11.94 3.31 1.72
N GLY A 43 -12.70 2.55 2.52
CA GLY A 43 -13.97 3.00 3.11
C GLY A 43 -13.82 4.06 4.21
N SER A 44 -12.63 4.18 4.79
CA SER A 44 -12.30 5.13 5.87
C SER A 44 -11.52 6.35 5.37
N ILE A 45 -11.06 6.35 4.11
CA ILE A 45 -10.35 7.49 3.52
C ILE A 45 -11.32 8.67 3.29
N PRO A 46 -11.04 9.87 3.83
CA PRO A 46 -11.87 11.06 3.60
C PRO A 46 -11.91 11.51 2.13
N GLY A 47 -13.02 12.15 1.75
CA GLY A 47 -13.23 12.71 0.41
C GLY A 47 -13.98 11.80 -0.56
N GLY A 48 -14.38 10.60 -0.10
CA GLY A 48 -15.35 9.74 -0.77
C GLY A 48 -14.94 9.34 -2.19
N VAL A 49 -15.91 9.31 -3.10
CA VAL A 49 -15.71 8.83 -4.49
C VAL A 49 -14.57 9.56 -5.19
N LYS A 50 -14.44 10.89 -5.00
CA LYS A 50 -13.39 11.67 -5.67
C LYS A 50 -11.99 11.17 -5.29
N THR A 51 -11.74 10.98 -3.99
CA THR A 51 -10.45 10.48 -3.51
C THR A 51 -10.17 9.08 -4.04
N LEU A 52 -11.18 8.19 -4.03
CA LEU A 52 -11.06 6.84 -4.56
C LEU A 52 -10.80 6.82 -6.07
N THR A 53 -11.43 7.71 -6.83
CA THR A 53 -11.18 7.87 -8.27
C THR A 53 -9.73 8.29 -8.52
N THR A 54 -9.21 9.29 -7.79
CA THR A 54 -7.81 9.71 -7.91
C THR A 54 -6.84 8.58 -7.60
N LEU A 55 -7.06 7.82 -6.53
CA LEU A 55 -6.23 6.66 -6.22
C LEU A 55 -6.31 5.61 -7.33
N LEU A 56 -7.52 5.30 -7.83
CA LEU A 56 -7.72 4.32 -8.90
C LEU A 56 -7.04 4.74 -10.20
N GLU A 57 -7.10 6.02 -10.56
CA GLU A 57 -6.40 6.58 -11.73
C GLU A 57 -4.88 6.45 -11.57
N GLY A 58 -4.34 6.76 -10.38
CA GLY A 58 -2.92 6.59 -10.07
C GLY A 58 -2.46 5.14 -10.16
N TRP A 59 -3.29 4.17 -9.73
CA TRP A 59 -3.02 2.74 -9.93
C TRP A 59 -3.05 2.34 -11.41
N ARG A 60 -4.01 2.84 -12.18
CA ARG A 60 -4.17 2.55 -13.61
C ARG A 60 -3.05 3.14 -14.45
N SER A 61 -2.57 4.33 -14.11
CA SER A 61 -1.45 5.01 -14.78
C SER A 61 -0.09 4.41 -14.42
N GLY A 62 -0.01 3.70 -13.27
CA GLY A 62 1.24 3.18 -12.72
C GLY A 62 2.03 4.20 -11.89
N GLU A 63 1.46 5.38 -11.66
CA GLU A 63 1.98 6.38 -10.71
C GLU A 63 2.04 5.77 -9.32
N ILE A 64 0.94 5.18 -8.88
CA ILE A 64 0.86 4.34 -7.69
C ILE A 64 1.19 2.91 -8.08
N ARG A 65 2.20 2.32 -7.45
CA ARG A 65 2.64 0.95 -7.75
C ARG A 65 3.30 0.26 -6.58
N PHE A 66 3.25 -1.08 -6.59
CA PHE A 66 4.06 -1.88 -5.69
C PHE A 66 5.53 -1.93 -6.15
N VAL A 67 6.45 -1.68 -5.22
CA VAL A 67 7.89 -1.81 -5.43
C VAL A 67 8.48 -2.79 -4.42
N LYS A 68 9.63 -3.39 -4.73
CA LYS A 68 10.35 -4.26 -3.80
C LYS A 68 10.88 -3.44 -2.63
N ALA A 69 10.61 -3.89 -1.41
CA ALA A 69 11.19 -3.31 -0.20
C ALA A 69 12.70 -3.61 -0.13
N THR A 70 13.49 -2.61 0.25
CA THR A 70 14.91 -2.82 0.55
C THR A 70 15.10 -3.43 1.93
N ALA A 71 16.30 -3.96 2.21
CA ALA A 71 16.64 -4.44 3.55
C ALA A 71 16.48 -3.34 4.62
N GLU A 72 16.77 -2.09 4.26
CA GLU A 72 16.61 -0.94 5.13
C GLU A 72 15.13 -0.65 5.41
N ASP A 73 14.26 -0.71 4.41
CA ASP A 73 12.82 -0.52 4.61
C ASP A 73 12.26 -1.58 5.56
N LEU A 74 12.63 -2.85 5.38
CA LEU A 74 12.23 -3.93 6.27
C LEU A 74 12.75 -3.72 7.70
N ARG A 75 13.97 -3.20 7.85
CA ARG A 75 14.55 -2.87 9.15
C ARG A 75 13.81 -1.71 9.82
N ARG A 76 13.44 -0.67 9.07
CA ARG A 76 12.64 0.46 9.57
C ARG A 76 11.25 -0.01 9.99
N ALA A 77 10.56 -0.76 9.14
CA ALA A 77 9.23 -1.34 9.42
C ALA A 77 9.18 -2.16 10.72
N ARG A 78 10.26 -2.90 11.04
CA ARG A 78 10.36 -3.65 12.31
C ARG A 78 10.43 -2.76 13.55
N ARG A 79 10.99 -1.54 13.42
CA ARG A 79 11.15 -0.59 14.53
C ARG A 79 9.95 0.34 14.64
N ASP A 80 9.48 0.81 13.50
CA ASP A 80 8.34 1.71 13.36
C ASP A 80 7.58 1.32 12.09
N ARG A 81 6.38 0.77 12.29
CA ARG A 81 5.51 0.31 11.21
C ARG A 81 5.07 1.47 10.31
N LYS A 82 4.91 2.67 10.87
CA LYS A 82 4.44 3.84 10.13
C LYS A 82 5.49 4.41 9.19
N SER A 83 6.77 4.15 9.45
CA SER A 83 7.89 4.63 8.64
C SER A 83 7.96 4.08 7.20
N VAL A 84 7.14 3.09 6.89
CA VAL A 84 7.06 2.44 5.57
C VAL A 84 5.66 2.54 4.94
N LEU A 85 4.76 3.27 5.60
CA LEU A 85 3.47 3.60 5.01
C LEU A 85 3.65 4.64 3.90
N PRO A 86 2.78 4.63 2.88
CA PRO A 86 2.85 5.53 1.74
C PRO A 86 2.51 6.99 2.06
#